data_AF-A0A832CXJ5-F1
#
_entry.id   AF-A0A832CXJ5-F1
#
_cell.length_a   1.000
_cell.length_b   1.000
_cell.length_c   1.000
_cell.angle_alpha   90.00
_cell.angle_beta   90.00
_cell.angle_gamma   90.00
#
_symmetry.space_group_name_H-M   'P 1'
#
loop_
_entity.id
_entity.type
_entity.pdbx_description
1 polymer ?
#
loop_
_entity_poly.entity_id
_entity_poly.type
_entity_poly.pdbx_seq_one_letter_code
_entity_poly.pdbx_strand_id
1 'polypeptide(L)'
;MVKSFLCEHCFKKVPVTIFMGTRHRNHCPFCLWSKHVDINSGDRKSSCLGLMEPIGLTFKKERIDKYGNVRKGEIMIVHCCLSCNSYSINRIASDDNLREIMAVFENSLIIDKKKRINLEQKGIKLLTIGDKEELEIQLYGKKDKKCLS
;
A
#
# COMPACT_ATOMS: atom_id res chain seq x y z
N MET A 1 21.93 -16.42 -4.03
CA MET A 1 20.77 -16.88 -4.84
C MET A 1 19.59 -15.96 -4.54
N VAL A 2 19.11 -15.19 -5.52
CA VAL A 2 17.89 -14.37 -5.35
C VAL A 2 16.70 -15.33 -5.36
N LYS A 3 16.01 -15.48 -4.23
CA LYS A 3 14.75 -16.24 -4.20
C LYS A 3 13.72 -15.45 -5.01
N SER A 4 12.83 -16.14 -5.71
CA SER A 4 11.74 -15.50 -6.46
C SER A 4 10.48 -16.35 -6.36
N PHE A 5 9.32 -15.72 -6.52
CA PHE A 5 8.03 -16.41 -6.60
C PHE A 5 7.23 -15.88 -7.79
N LEU A 6 6.26 -16.64 -8.25
CA LEU A 6 5.33 -16.19 -9.29
C LEU A 6 4.15 -15.48 -8.62
N CYS A 7 3.81 -14.27 -9.05
CA CYS A 7 2.60 -13.61 -8.56
C CYS A 7 1.36 -14.36 -9.04
N GLU A 8 0.48 -14.76 -8.13
CA GLU A 8 -0.76 -15.50 -8.47
C GLU A 8 -1.83 -14.63 -9.14
N HIS A 9 -1.66 -13.30 -9.15
CA HIS A 9 -2.55 -12.37 -9.86
C HIS A 9 -2.06 -12.04 -11.27
N CYS A 10 -0.82 -11.58 -11.43
CA CYS A 10 -0.29 -11.11 -12.72
C CYS A 10 0.73 -12.04 -13.37
N PHE A 11 1.04 -13.19 -12.76
CA PHE A 11 1.98 -14.21 -13.24
C PHE A 11 3.43 -13.74 -13.48
N LYS A 12 3.76 -12.50 -13.12
CA LYS A 12 5.14 -12.00 -13.18
C LYS A 12 6.01 -12.67 -12.11
N LYS A 13 7.27 -12.93 -12.46
CA LYS A 13 8.29 -13.44 -11.53
C LYS A 13 8.78 -12.31 -10.64
N VAL A 14 8.46 -12.40 -9.35
CA VAL A 14 8.80 -11.39 -8.35
C VAL A 14 10.13 -11.72 -7.69
N PRO A 15 11.15 -10.85 -7.79
CA PRO A 15 12.40 -11.05 -7.09
C PRO A 15 12.22 -10.74 -5.59
N VAL A 16 12.69 -11.66 -4.74
CA VAL A 16 12.83 -11.45 -3.30
C VAL A 16 14.28 -11.08 -3.05
N THR A 17 14.56 -9.78 -2.92
CA THR A 17 15.90 -9.27 -2.66
C THR A 17 16.01 -8.80 -1.22
N ILE A 18 17.23 -8.86 -0.65
CA ILE A 18 17.54 -8.30 0.66
C ILE A 18 17.50 -6.75 0.66
N PHE A 19 17.50 -6.13 -0.52
CA PHE A 19 17.58 -4.68 -0.72
C PHE A 19 16.23 -3.97 -0.64
N MET A 20 15.14 -4.69 -0.36
CA MET A 20 13.78 -4.15 -0.30
C MET A 20 13.45 -3.34 0.96
N GLY A 21 14.42 -3.17 1.87
CA GLY A 21 14.23 -2.43 3.12
C GLY A 21 13.23 -3.05 4.11
N THR A 22 12.75 -4.27 3.85
CA THR A 22 11.82 -5.02 4.72
C THR A 22 12.20 -6.50 4.77
N ARG A 23 11.95 -7.17 5.90
CA ARG A 23 12.29 -8.59 6.08
C ARG A 23 11.47 -9.49 5.15
N HIS A 24 10.23 -9.11 4.84
CA HIS A 24 9.29 -9.88 4.02
C HIS A 24 8.56 -8.97 3.02
N ARG A 25 8.60 -9.32 1.72
CA ARG A 25 7.72 -8.75 0.69
C ARG A 25 6.30 -9.28 0.92
N ASN A 26 5.31 -8.38 1.02
CA ASN A 26 3.92 -8.77 1.21
C ASN A 26 3.06 -8.61 -0.05
N HIS A 27 3.50 -7.85 -1.06
CA HIS A 27 2.79 -7.67 -2.31
C HIS A 27 3.73 -7.70 -3.52
N CYS A 28 3.16 -7.97 -4.69
CA CYS A 28 3.88 -7.92 -5.96
C CYS A 28 4.24 -6.46 -6.32
N PRO A 29 5.49 -6.12 -6.67
CA PRO A 29 5.84 -4.74 -7.03
C PRO A 29 5.20 -4.29 -8.34
N PHE A 30 4.78 -5.23 -9.18
CA PHE A 30 4.29 -4.96 -10.53
C PHE A 30 2.78 -4.76 -10.62
N CYS A 31 2.01 -5.20 -9.63
CA CYS A 31 0.55 -5.07 -9.62
C CYS A 31 -0.02 -4.80 -8.22
N LEU A 32 0.82 -4.79 -7.19
CA LEU A 32 0.47 -4.51 -5.79
C LEU A 32 -0.48 -5.53 -5.13
N TRP A 33 -0.87 -6.61 -5.81
CA TRP A 33 -1.61 -7.70 -5.20
C TRP A 33 -0.78 -8.45 -4.18
N SER A 34 -1.44 -8.86 -3.09
CA SER A 34 -0.86 -9.60 -1.97
C SER A 34 -1.50 -10.99 -1.86
N LYS A 35 -0.98 -11.81 -0.95
CA LYS A 35 -1.54 -13.11 -0.57
C LYS A 35 -1.74 -13.14 0.94
N HIS A 36 -2.88 -13.62 1.39
CA HIS A 36 -3.22 -13.68 2.80
C HIS A 36 -2.51 -14.86 3.47
N VAL A 37 -1.23 -14.65 3.77
CA VAL A 37 -0.36 -15.61 4.44
C VAL A 37 -0.12 -15.26 5.91
N ASP A 38 -0.41 -14.04 6.33
CA ASP A 38 -0.18 -13.54 7.69
C ASP A 38 -1.50 -13.46 8.48
N ILE A 39 -1.52 -13.91 9.73
CA ILE A 39 -2.57 -13.56 10.70
C ILE A 39 -2.19 -12.23 11.35
N ASN A 40 -0.96 -12.16 11.86
CA ASN A 40 -0.29 -10.93 12.26
C ASN A 40 0.84 -10.63 11.28
N SER A 41 1.13 -9.35 11.05
CA SER A 41 2.14 -8.93 10.08
C SER A 41 3.46 -9.69 10.23
N GLY A 42 3.82 -10.44 9.19
CA GLY A 42 5.07 -11.19 9.11
C GLY A 42 5.10 -12.57 9.79
N ASP A 43 3.99 -13.05 10.38
CA ASP A 43 3.96 -14.35 11.07
C ASP A 43 3.80 -15.55 10.13
N ARG A 44 3.31 -15.34 8.90
CA ARG A 44 3.06 -16.38 7.89
C ARG A 44 2.17 -17.53 8.40
N LYS A 45 1.24 -17.25 9.32
CA LYS A 45 0.38 -18.27 9.97
C LYS A 45 -1.02 -18.42 9.37
N SER A 46 -1.40 -17.63 8.37
CA SER A 46 -2.76 -17.67 7.82
C SER A 46 -2.96 -18.88 6.92
N SER A 47 -3.96 -19.70 7.24
CA SER A 47 -4.42 -20.82 6.40
C SER A 47 -5.35 -20.37 5.26
N CYS A 48 -5.72 -19.09 5.21
CA CYS A 48 -6.64 -18.56 4.19
C CYS A 48 -6.03 -18.63 2.79
N LEU A 49 -4.77 -18.17 2.65
CA LEU A 49 -4.02 -18.16 1.38
C LEU A 49 -4.71 -17.42 0.23
N GLY A 50 -5.80 -16.70 0.48
CA GLY A 50 -6.54 -15.97 -0.55
C GLY A 50 -5.76 -14.81 -1.12
N LEU A 51 -6.03 -14.49 -2.39
CA LEU A 51 -5.53 -13.25 -2.99
C LEU A 51 -6.08 -12.04 -2.23
N MET A 52 -5.21 -11.04 -2.04
CA MET A 52 -5.62 -9.76 -1.45
C MET A 52 -5.47 -8.64 -2.46
N GLU A 53 -6.61 -8.04 -2.79
CA GLU A 53 -6.73 -6.92 -3.72
C GLU A 53 -6.25 -5.62 -3.06
N PRO A 54 -5.44 -4.79 -3.75
CA PRO A 54 -5.13 -3.44 -3.29
C PRO A 54 -6.36 -2.53 -3.51
N ILE A 55 -7.07 -2.20 -2.44
CA ILE A 55 -8.35 -1.48 -2.50
C ILE A 55 -8.23 0.03 -2.25
N GLY A 56 -7.03 0.52 -1.94
CA GLY A 56 -6.77 1.94 -1.77
C GLY A 56 -5.48 2.23 -1.02
N LEU A 57 -5.23 3.50 -0.78
CA LEU A 57 -4.08 3.98 -0.01
C LEU A 57 -4.53 4.61 1.30
N THR A 58 -3.65 4.66 2.28
CA THR A 58 -3.85 5.37 3.56
C THR A 58 -2.54 5.96 4.04
N PHE A 59 -2.58 7.00 4.87
CA PHE A 59 -1.40 7.42 5.61
C PHE A 59 -1.27 6.58 6.88
N LYS A 60 -0.04 6.16 7.20
CA LYS A 60 0.26 5.67 8.55
C LYS A 60 -0.13 6.75 9.56
N LYS A 61 -0.60 6.34 10.75
CA LYS A 61 -1.03 7.26 11.81
C LYS A 61 -0.08 8.45 11.95
N GLU A 62 -0.67 9.63 12.01
CA GLU A 62 0.05 10.90 12.12
C GLU A 62 1.03 10.85 13.29
N ARG A 63 2.21 11.42 13.06
CA ARG A 63 3.22 11.57 14.10
C ARG A 63 3.37 13.03 14.44
N ILE A 64 3.44 13.32 15.73
CA ILE A 64 3.85 14.63 16.20
C ILE A 64 5.38 14.63 16.16
N ASP A 65 5.96 15.57 15.40
CA ASP A 65 7.40 15.74 15.40
C ASP A 65 7.89 16.39 16.71
N LYS A 66 9.21 16.41 16.92
CA LYS A 66 9.81 16.96 18.15
C LYS A 66 9.51 18.45 18.40
N TYR A 67 8.88 19.14 17.44
CA TYR A 67 8.48 20.54 17.52
C TYR A 67 6.96 20.71 17.67
N GLY A 68 6.21 19.63 17.87
CA GLY A 68 4.76 19.68 18.04
C GLY A 68 3.97 19.70 16.72
N ASN A 69 4.63 19.59 15.56
CA ASN A 69 3.92 19.61 14.28
C ASN A 69 3.40 18.22 13.93
N VAL A 70 2.12 18.15 13.56
CA VAL A 70 1.53 16.93 13.00
C VAL A 70 2.08 16.71 11.60
N ARG A 71 2.80 15.60 11.41
CA ARG A 71 3.22 15.15 10.09
C ARG A 71 2.35 14.00 9.63
N LYS A 72 1.86 14.10 8.40
CA LYS A 72 1.25 12.97 7.69
C LYS A 72 2.26 11.83 7.65
N GLY A 73 1.81 10.64 8.04
CA GLY A 73 2.66 9.46 8.02
C GLY A 73 2.95 9.00 6.59
N GLU A 74 3.79 7.99 6.48
CA GLU A 74 4.14 7.36 5.21
C GLU A 74 2.89 6.79 4.52
N ILE A 75 2.86 6.83 3.19
CA ILE A 75 1.82 6.17 2.40
C ILE A 75 1.91 4.65 2.58
N MET A 76 0.75 4.04 2.78
CA MET A 76 0.56 2.60 2.90
C MET A 76 -0.51 2.13 1.93
N ILE A 77 -0.40 0.89 1.45
CA ILE A 77 -1.39 0.21 0.63
C ILE A 77 -2.35 -0.56 1.54
N VAL A 78 -3.65 -0.41 1.30
CA VAL A 78 -4.70 -1.17 1.98
C VAL A 78 -5.11 -2.34 1.09
N HIS A 79 -5.01 -3.55 1.63
CA HIS A 79 -5.38 -4.79 0.97
C HIS A 79 -6.65 -5.39 1.56
N CYS A 80 -7.49 -5.99 0.73
CA CYS A 80 -8.68 -6.76 1.13
C CYS A 80 -8.56 -8.19 0.63
N CYS A 81 -8.63 -9.19 1.53
CA CYS A 81 -8.65 -10.58 1.14
C CYS A 81 -9.97 -10.95 0.47
N LEU A 82 -9.91 -11.50 -0.75
CA LEU A 82 -11.11 -11.90 -1.49
C LEU A 82 -11.78 -13.16 -0.90
N SER A 83 -11.05 -13.96 -0.13
CA SER A 83 -11.58 -15.21 0.45
C SER A 83 -12.26 -15.02 1.81
N CYS A 84 -11.81 -14.06 2.62
CA CYS A 84 -12.31 -13.90 3.99
C CYS A 84 -12.62 -12.46 4.41
N ASN A 85 -12.47 -11.47 3.50
CA ASN A 85 -12.71 -10.05 3.75
C ASN A 85 -11.88 -9.42 4.88
N SER A 86 -10.76 -10.04 5.26
CA SER A 86 -9.78 -9.41 6.16
C SER A 86 -9.04 -8.28 5.45
N TYR A 87 -8.61 -7.28 6.23
CA TYR A 87 -7.82 -6.16 5.72
C TYR A 87 -6.39 -6.21 6.24
N SER A 88 -5.44 -5.75 5.42
CA SER A 88 -4.05 -5.54 5.79
C SER A 88 -3.58 -4.17 5.30
N ILE A 89 -2.63 -3.57 6.00
CA ILE A 89 -2.00 -2.32 5.60
C ILE A 89 -0.50 -2.58 5.45
N ASN A 90 0.02 -2.42 4.24
CA ASN A 90 1.41 -2.72 3.90
C ASN A 90 2.14 -1.47 3.45
N ARG A 91 3.43 -1.34 3.80
CA ARG A 91 4.26 -0.21 3.39
C ARG A 91 4.58 -0.32 1.89
N ILE A 92 4.60 0.80 1.19
CA ILE A 92 5.15 0.87 -0.17
C ILE A 92 6.66 0.62 -0.12
N ALA A 93 7.16 -0.25 -1.00
CA ALA A 93 8.58 -0.49 -1.22
C ALA A 93 9.12 0.43 -2.32
N SER A 94 10.43 0.67 -2.32
CA SER A 94 11.08 1.57 -3.28
C SER A 94 11.02 1.09 -4.73
N ASP A 95 10.80 -0.21 -4.94
CA ASP A 95 10.71 -0.83 -6.27
C ASP A 95 9.27 -1.12 -6.71
N ASP A 96 8.28 -0.64 -5.94
CA ASP A 96 6.89 -0.73 -6.35
C ASP A 96 6.60 0.20 -7.54
N ASN A 97 5.75 -0.26 -8.45
CA ASN A 97 5.40 0.50 -9.63
C ASN A 97 4.52 1.71 -9.26
N LEU A 98 5.07 2.92 -9.39
CA LEU A 98 4.37 4.17 -9.12
C LEU A 98 3.06 4.35 -9.92
N ARG A 99 3.00 3.83 -11.16
CA ARG A 99 1.76 3.90 -11.95
C ARG A 99 0.66 3.04 -11.34
N GLU A 100 1.00 1.85 -10.85
CA GLU A 100 0.04 0.97 -10.16
C GLU A 100 -0.41 1.58 -8.83
N ILE A 101 0.49 2.27 -8.10
CA ILE A 101 0.13 2.98 -6.86
C ILE A 101 -0.91 4.07 -7.15
N MET A 102 -0.69 4.88 -8.18
CA MET A 102 -1.65 5.91 -8.60
C MET A 102 -2.97 5.30 -9.09
N ALA A 103 -2.92 4.19 -9.84
CA ALA A 103 -4.13 3.49 -10.26
C ALA A 103 -4.96 2.98 -9.07
N VAL A 104 -4.30 2.43 -8.03
CA VAL A 104 -4.97 2.02 -6.79
C VAL A 104 -5.63 3.21 -6.09
N PHE A 105 -4.96 4.37 -6.05
CA PHE A 105 -5.55 5.60 -5.51
C PHE A 105 -6.80 6.02 -6.28
N GLU A 106 -6.70 6.15 -7.61
CA GLU A 106 -7.81 6.58 -8.46
C GLU A 106 -9.01 5.63 -8.38
N ASN A 107 -8.77 4.32 -8.45
CA ASN A 107 -9.81 3.31 -8.31
C ASN A 107 -10.47 3.33 -6.92
N SER A 108 -9.73 3.70 -5.88
CA SER A 108 -10.29 3.80 -4.52
C SER A 108 -11.27 4.96 -4.36
N LEU A 109 -11.24 5.98 -5.22
CA LEU A 109 -12.14 7.14 -5.14
C LEU A 109 -13.61 6.76 -5.35
N ILE A 110 -13.89 5.68 -6.09
CA ILE A 110 -15.23 5.20 -6.42
C ILE A 110 -15.69 4.01 -5.55
N ILE A 111 -14.91 3.62 -4.54
CA ILE A 111 -15.24 2.49 -3.67
C ILE A 111 -16.55 2.74 -2.89
N ASP A 112 -17.36 1.69 -2.73
CA ASP A 112 -18.68 1.75 -2.08
C ASP A 112 -18.63 2.38 -0.67
N LYS A 113 -19.67 3.18 -0.35
CA LYS A 113 -19.76 3.92 0.91
C LYS A 113 -19.77 2.99 2.13
N LYS A 114 -20.43 1.81 2.06
CA LYS A 114 -20.43 0.84 3.16
C LYS A 114 -19.03 0.29 3.40
N LYS A 115 -18.27 0.02 2.33
CA LYS A 115 -16.87 -0.44 2.43
C LYS A 115 -15.98 0.64 3.06
N ARG A 116 -16.14 1.92 2.70
CA ARG A 116 -15.45 3.04 3.37
C ARG A 116 -15.76 3.10 4.87
N ILE A 117 -17.03 3.04 5.25
CA ILE A 117 -17.45 3.05 6.67
C ILE A 117 -16.84 1.88 7.44
N ASN A 118 -16.83 0.68 6.85
CA ASN A 118 -16.26 -0.51 7.49
C ASN A 118 -14.74 -0.38 7.72
N LEU A 119 -14.02 0.22 6.78
CA LEU A 119 -12.59 0.52 6.92
C LEU A 119 -12.34 1.56 8.02
N GLU A 120 -13.13 2.64 8.05
CA GLU A 120 -13.02 3.69 9.07
C GLU A 120 -13.30 3.16 10.48
N GLN A 121 -14.30 2.29 10.65
CA GLN A 121 -14.58 1.60 11.92
C GLN A 121 -13.40 0.73 12.40
N LYS A 122 -12.58 0.25 11.47
CA LYS A 122 -11.33 -0.48 11.75
C LYS A 122 -10.12 0.45 11.90
N GLY A 123 -10.32 1.76 11.88
CA GLY A 123 -9.26 2.77 12.00
C GLY A 123 -8.46 2.98 10.70
N ILE A 124 -8.98 2.53 9.56
CA ILE A 124 -8.34 2.67 8.25
C ILE A 124 -9.07 3.76 7.46
N LYS A 125 -8.47 4.95 7.39
CA LYS A 125 -9.00 6.06 6.58
C LYS A 125 -8.36 6.03 5.19
N LEU A 126 -9.13 5.68 4.16
CA LEU A 126 -8.64 5.73 2.79
C LEU A 126 -8.38 7.18 2.36
N LEU A 127 -7.33 7.37 1.55
CA LEU A 127 -7.05 8.66 0.93
C LEU A 127 -8.24 9.12 0.08
N THR A 128 -8.40 10.44 0.02
CA THR A 128 -9.43 11.11 -0.76
C THR A 128 -8.80 11.99 -1.82
N ILE A 129 -9.62 12.60 -2.69
CA ILE A 129 -9.12 13.57 -3.67
C ILE A 129 -8.38 14.74 -3.00
N GLY A 130 -8.75 15.12 -1.77
CA GLY A 130 -8.06 16.16 -1.00
C GLY A 130 -6.65 15.78 -0.53
N ASP A 131 -6.28 14.50 -0.61
CA ASP A 131 -4.95 14.00 -0.26
C ASP A 131 -4.02 13.86 -1.48
N LYS A 132 -4.52 14.10 -2.69
CA LYS A 132 -3.79 13.86 -3.95
C LYS A 132 -2.47 14.63 -4.03
N GLU A 133 -2.47 15.90 -3.64
CA GLU A 133 -1.26 16.73 -3.68
C GLU A 133 -0.16 16.16 -2.78
N GLU A 134 -0.51 15.79 -1.54
CA GLU A 134 0.43 15.16 -0.61
C GLU A 134 0.93 13.81 -1.15
N LEU A 135 0.02 13.00 -1.69
CA LEU A 135 0.35 11.72 -2.32
C LEU A 135 1.40 11.91 -3.43
N GLU A 136 1.17 12.86 -4.34
CA GLU A 136 2.11 13.17 -5.43
C GLU A 136 3.47 13.67 -4.90
N ILE A 137 3.48 14.52 -3.87
CA ILE A 137 4.72 15.01 -3.24
C ILE A 137 5.52 13.85 -2.64
N GLN A 138 4.88 12.91 -1.96
CA GLN A 138 5.58 11.77 -1.36
C GLN A 138 6.04 10.73 -2.40
N LEU A 139 5.31 10.56 -3.51
CA LEU A 139 5.67 9.61 -4.57
C LEU A 139 6.74 10.14 -5.53
N TYR A 140 6.69 11.42 -5.89
CA TYR A 140 7.52 12.02 -6.94
C TYR A 140 8.51 13.06 -6.42
N GLY A 141 8.42 13.43 -5.14
CA GLY A 141 9.12 14.59 -4.59
C GLY A 141 8.41 15.91 -4.89
N LYS A 142 8.91 17.00 -4.31
CA LYS A 142 8.42 18.34 -4.65
C LYS A 142 8.82 18.66 -6.09
N LYS A 143 7.87 19.10 -6.92
CA LYS A 143 8.21 19.73 -8.21
C LYS A 143 9.00 21.00 -7.91
N ASP A 144 10.30 21.00 -8.18
CA ASP A 144 11.09 22.23 -8.09
C ASP A 144 10.52 23.27 -9.06
N LYS A 145 10.00 24.38 -8.53
CA LYS A 145 9.71 25.60 -9.32
C LYS A 145 11.01 26.32 -9.72
N LYS A 146 11.97 25.60 -10.30
CA LYS A 146 13.20 26.18 -10.86
C LYS A 146 13.59 25.45 -12.14
N CYS A 147 13.06 25.92 -13.26
CA CYS A 147 13.73 26.05 -14.56
C CYS A 147 12.69 26.50 -15.60
N LEU A 148 12.22 27.74 -15.46
CA LEU A 148 11.69 28.54 -16.56
C LEU A 148 12.24 29.95 -16.33
N SER A 149 13.49 30.13 -16.74
CA SER A 149 14.15 31.41 -16.97
C SER A 149 14.76 31.35 -18.35
#